data_AF-A0A1E3WLD5-F1
#
_entry.id   AF-A0A1E3WLD5-F1
#
_cell.length_a   1.000
_cell.length_b   1.000
_cell.length_c   1.000
_cell.angle_alpha   90.00
_cell.angle_beta   90.00
_cell.angle_gamma   90.00
#
_symmetry.space_group_name_H-M   'P 1'
#
loop_
_entity.id
_entity.type
_entity.pdbx_description
1 polymer ?
#
loop_
_entity_poly.entity_id
_entity_poly.type
_entity_poly.pdbx_seq_one_letter_code
_entity_poly.pdbx_strand_id
1 'polypeptide(L)'
;MKKLLVILALVSVPSFAFDDIEDPCKVKGGGVMAGYQCVEQKMKSVDKKLNERYLEAVARISEEEAALRVIWSQAKLVEPFRKAQRAWLKTETLSASFPVYLPRLHLGKVFKLKNVS
;
A
#
# COMPACT_ATOMS: atom_id res chain seq x y z
N MET A 1 -41.31 8.08 -49.71
CA MET A 1 -40.92 7.80 -48.30
C MET A 1 -39.57 7.06 -48.26
N LYS A 2 -38.45 7.75 -48.55
CA LYS A 2 -37.09 7.15 -48.49
C LYS A 2 -36.03 8.05 -47.85
N LYS A 3 -36.35 9.32 -47.56
CA LYS A 3 -35.41 10.30 -47.00
C LYS A 3 -35.46 10.41 -45.48
N LEU A 4 -36.48 9.83 -44.84
CA LEU A 4 -36.68 9.88 -43.38
C LEU A 4 -35.95 8.77 -42.61
N LEU A 5 -35.52 7.70 -43.30
CA LEU A 5 -34.85 6.56 -42.65
C LEU A 5 -33.35 6.78 -42.40
N VAL A 6 -32.72 7.75 -43.07
CA VAL A 6 -31.29 8.02 -42.92
C VAL A 6 -31.00 8.83 -41.65
N ILE A 7 -31.96 9.63 -41.17
CA ILE A 7 -31.77 10.50 -40.01
C ILE A 7 -31.87 9.70 -38.69
N LEU A 8 -32.62 8.60 -38.68
CA LEU A 8 -32.78 7.77 -37.48
C LEU A 8 -31.58 6.84 -37.20
N ALA A 9 -30.68 6.66 -38.17
CA ALA A 9 -29.52 5.77 -38.04
C ALA A 9 -28.30 6.42 -37.34
N LEU A 10 -28.36 7.71 -37.01
CA LEU A 10 -27.22 8.47 -36.46
C LEU A 10 -27.20 8.57 -34.92
N VAL A 11 -28.18 8.00 -34.22
CA VAL A 11 -28.33 8.19 -32.75
C VAL A 11 -27.95 6.95 -31.94
N SER A 12 -27.48 5.87 -32.56
CA SER A 12 -27.14 4.62 -31.84
C SER A 12 -25.66 4.26 -31.91
N VAL A 13 -24.77 5.24 -31.81
CA VAL A 13 -23.41 4.93 -31.35
C VAL A 13 -23.50 4.95 -29.83
N PRO A 14 -23.41 3.81 -29.11
CA PRO A 14 -23.10 3.89 -27.70
C PRO A 14 -21.78 4.63 -27.64
N SER A 15 -21.78 5.82 -27.04
CA SER A 15 -20.54 6.41 -26.55
C SER A 15 -19.98 5.37 -25.58
N PHE A 16 -19.10 4.51 -26.08
CA PHE A 16 -18.10 3.89 -25.25
C PHE A 16 -17.30 5.05 -24.71
N ALA A 17 -17.75 5.60 -23.57
CA ALA A 17 -16.85 6.17 -22.61
C ALA A 17 -15.89 5.02 -22.27
N PHE A 18 -14.86 4.89 -23.09
CA PHE A 18 -13.60 4.37 -22.62
C PHE A 18 -13.23 5.38 -21.54
N ASP A 19 -13.67 5.10 -20.30
CA ASP A 19 -12.97 5.57 -19.12
C ASP A 19 -11.57 4.97 -19.25
N ASP A 20 -10.71 5.61 -20.06
CA ASP A 20 -9.31 5.68 -19.72
C ASP A 20 -9.34 6.11 -18.27
N ILE A 21 -9.01 5.19 -17.36
CA ILE A 21 -8.94 5.46 -15.94
C ILE A 21 -7.82 6.49 -15.81
N GLU A 22 -8.17 7.77 -15.98
CA GLU A 22 -7.25 8.87 -15.90
C GLU A 22 -6.62 8.79 -14.52
N ASP A 23 -5.29 8.71 -14.48
CA ASP A 23 -4.53 8.68 -13.25
C ASP A 23 -4.99 9.87 -12.38
N PRO A 24 -5.70 9.63 -11.26
CA PRO A 24 -6.32 10.70 -10.47
C PRO A 24 -5.25 11.64 -9.87
N CYS A 25 -3.98 11.23 -9.86
CA CYS A 25 -2.86 12.09 -9.51
C CYS A 25 -2.40 13.04 -10.63
N LYS A 26 -2.81 12.82 -11.88
CA LYS A 26 -2.40 13.60 -13.06
C LYS A 26 -3.52 14.47 -13.63
N VAL A 27 -4.75 14.32 -13.17
CA VAL A 27 -5.89 15.15 -13.61
C VAL A 27 -5.72 16.59 -13.11
N LYS A 28 -5.56 17.55 -14.03
CA LYS A 28 -5.59 18.98 -13.69
C LYS A 28 -7.05 19.44 -13.52
N GLY A 29 -7.41 19.91 -12.33
CA GLY A 29 -8.75 20.43 -12.06
C GLY A 29 -9.79 19.40 -11.59
N GLY A 30 -9.39 18.16 -11.25
CA GLY A 30 -10.29 17.07 -10.81
C GLY A 30 -10.95 17.24 -9.43
N GLY A 31 -10.83 18.42 -8.81
CA GLY A 31 -11.41 18.73 -7.52
C GLY A 31 -10.90 17.86 -6.36
N VAL A 32 -11.57 17.94 -5.21
CA VAL A 32 -11.18 17.24 -3.97
C VAL A 32 -11.24 15.71 -4.11
N MET A 33 -12.17 15.19 -4.91
CA MET A 33 -12.36 13.75 -5.09
C MET A 33 -11.18 13.10 -5.81
N ALA A 34 -10.63 13.73 -6.85
CA ALA A 34 -9.40 13.26 -7.49
C ALA A 34 -8.22 13.26 -6.52
N GLY A 35 -8.16 14.24 -5.61
CA GLY A 35 -7.17 14.29 -4.53
C GLY A 35 -7.25 13.07 -3.60
N TYR A 36 -8.45 12.73 -3.11
CA TYR A 36 -8.64 11.54 -2.27
C TYR A 36 -8.26 10.24 -2.99
N GLN A 37 -8.69 10.08 -4.24
CA GLN A 37 -8.37 8.92 -5.05
C GLN A 37 -6.87 8.78 -5.30
N CYS A 38 -6.17 9.89 -5.57
CA CYS A 38 -4.71 9.88 -5.71
C CYS A 38 -4.01 9.43 -4.42
N VAL A 39 -4.44 9.94 -3.26
CA VAL A 39 -3.88 9.53 -1.96
C VAL A 39 -4.11 8.04 -1.72
N GLU A 40 -5.32 7.54 -1.98
CA GLU A 40 -5.64 6.13 -1.84
C GLU A 40 -4.77 5.24 -2.74
N GLN A 41 -4.59 5.62 -4.01
CA GLN A 41 -3.72 4.90 -4.94
C GLN A 41 -2.25 4.91 -4.48
N LYS A 42 -1.74 6.06 -4.03
CA LYS A 42 -0.39 6.15 -3.48
C LYS A 42 -0.23 5.27 -2.23
N MET A 43 -1.22 5.24 -1.35
CA MET A 43 -1.20 4.36 -0.18
C MET A 43 -1.13 2.89 -0.56
N LYS A 44 -1.92 2.44 -1.54
CA LYS A 44 -1.83 1.06 -2.05
C LYS A 44 -0.44 0.73 -2.60
N SER A 45 0.17 1.67 -3.33
CA SER A 45 1.53 1.48 -3.85
C SER A 45 2.58 1.38 -2.74
N VAL A 46 2.44 2.20 -1.69
CA VAL A 46 3.34 2.23 -0.54
C VAL A 46 3.21 0.94 0.27
N ASP A 47 1.99 0.43 0.48
CA ASP A 47 1.75 -0.85 1.17
C ASP A 47 2.39 -2.02 0.44
N LYS A 48 2.24 -2.07 -0.88
CA LYS A 48 2.89 -3.09 -1.71
C LYS A 48 4.40 -3.05 -1.54
N LYS A 49 5.00 -1.86 -1.67
CA LYS A 49 6.45 -1.67 -1.53
C LYS A 49 6.93 -2.01 -0.12
N LEU A 50 6.14 -1.69 0.90
CA LEU A 50 6.49 -2.01 2.29
C LEU A 50 6.49 -3.52 2.52
N ASN A 51 5.54 -4.26 1.95
CA ASN A 51 5.51 -5.71 2.03
C ASN A 51 6.71 -6.35 1.31
N GLU A 52 7.08 -5.84 0.13
CA GLU A 52 8.29 -6.27 -0.59
C GLU A 52 9.55 -6.08 0.27
N ARG A 53 9.72 -4.89 0.86
CA ARG A 53 10.85 -4.60 1.76
C ARG A 53 10.85 -5.44 3.03
N TYR A 54 9.67 -5.77 3.56
CA TYR A 54 9.55 -6.67 4.70
C TYR A 54 10.06 -8.08 4.35
N LEU A 55 9.72 -8.61 3.17
CA LEU A 55 10.19 -9.92 2.72
C LEU A 55 11.71 -9.93 2.51
N GLU A 56 12.26 -8.89 1.89
CA GLU A 56 13.71 -8.72 1.74
C GLU A 56 14.42 -8.69 3.10
N ALA A 57 13.86 -7.94 4.07
CA ALA A 57 14.43 -7.86 5.41
C ALA A 57 14.39 -9.22 6.13
N VAL A 58 13.30 -9.98 6.00
CA VAL A 58 13.20 -11.34 6.57
C VAL A 58 14.24 -12.27 5.96
N ALA A 59 14.47 -12.22 4.65
CA ALA A 59 15.48 -13.03 3.99
C ALA A 59 16.88 -12.74 4.54
N ARG A 60 17.27 -11.47 4.58
CA ARG A 60 18.58 -11.05 5.13
C ARG A 60 18.76 -11.45 6.60
N ILE A 61 17.74 -11.24 7.44
CA ILE A 61 17.78 -11.62 8.86
C ILE A 61 17.88 -13.14 9.01
N SER A 62 17.25 -13.91 8.11
CA SER A 62 17.35 -15.37 8.13
C SER A 62 18.76 -15.85 7.82
N GLU A 63 19.46 -15.20 6.89
CA GLU A 63 20.86 -15.48 6.58
C GLU A 63 21.77 -15.14 7.78
N GLU A 64 21.56 -13.97 8.40
CA GLU A 64 22.28 -13.57 9.62
C GLU A 64 22.03 -14.54 10.79
N GLU A 65 20.78 -14.97 10.99
CA GLU A 65 20.44 -15.96 12.01
C GLU A 65 21.11 -17.31 11.74
N ALA A 66 21.15 -17.75 10.49
CA ALA A 66 21.84 -18.99 10.10
C ALA A 66 23.35 -18.91 10.39
N ALA A 67 23.99 -17.79 10.04
CA ALA A 67 25.40 -17.55 10.33
C ALA A 67 25.67 -17.52 11.85
N LEU A 68 24.81 -16.86 12.61
CA LEU A 68 24.94 -16.79 14.07
C LEU A 68 24.73 -18.14 14.74
N ARG A 69 23.84 -19.00 14.22
CA ARG A 69 23.58 -20.33 14.79
C ARG A 69 24.77 -21.28 14.72
N VAL A 70 25.75 -21.02 13.86
CA VAL A 70 27.03 -21.76 13.84
C VAL A 70 27.82 -21.55 15.14
N ILE A 71 27.73 -20.35 15.73
CA ILE A 71 28.49 -19.96 16.91
C ILE A 71 27.60 -20.01 18.17
N TRP A 72 26.33 -19.61 18.03
CA TRP A 72 25.35 -19.54 19.10
C TRP A 72 24.04 -20.21 18.65
N SER A 73 23.91 -21.48 18.99
CA SER A 73 22.79 -22.35 18.53
C SER A 73 21.39 -21.86 18.90
N GLN A 74 21.27 -21.00 19.92
CA GLN A 74 20.00 -20.43 20.37
C GLN A 74 19.66 -19.08 19.72
N ALA A 75 20.48 -18.57 18.81
CA ALA A 75 20.22 -17.31 18.12
C ALA A 75 18.86 -17.35 17.37
N LYS A 76 18.01 -16.37 17.68
CA LYS A 76 16.68 -16.16 17.09
C LYS A 76 16.49 -14.69 16.76
N LEU A 77 16.49 -14.35 15.48
CA LEU A 77 16.33 -12.97 15.00
C LEU A 77 15.04 -12.80 14.18
N VAL A 78 14.69 -13.80 13.37
CA VAL A 78 13.50 -13.78 12.51
C VAL A 78 12.22 -13.72 13.34
N GLU A 79 12.11 -14.53 14.39
CA GLU A 79 10.89 -14.60 15.21
C GLU A 79 10.57 -13.26 15.91
N PRO A 80 11.51 -12.62 16.64
CA PRO A 80 11.30 -11.28 17.20
C PRO A 80 10.93 -10.25 16.14
N PHE A 81 11.58 -10.26 14.98
CA PHE A 81 11.29 -9.34 13.88
C PHE A 81 9.86 -9.50 13.34
N ARG A 82 9.39 -10.74 13.14
CA ARG A 82 8.00 -11.02 12.74
C ARG A 82 7.00 -10.57 13.80
N LYS A 83 7.30 -10.76 15.08
CA LYS A 83 6.43 -10.32 16.18
C LYS A 83 6.29 -8.80 16.21
N ALA A 84 7.41 -8.10 16.05
CA ALA A 84 7.47 -6.65 15.88
C ALA A 84 6.58 -6.16 14.74
N GLN A 85 6.70 -6.75 13.55
CA GLN A 85 5.89 -6.37 12.39
C GLN A 85 4.39 -6.56 12.64
N ARG A 86 3.98 -7.68 13.24
CA ARG A 86 2.57 -7.93 13.58
C ARG A 86 2.03 -6.92 14.59
N ALA A 87 2.83 -6.56 15.59
CA ALA A 87 2.43 -5.55 16.57
C ALA A 87 2.24 -4.18 15.92
N TRP A 88 3.14 -3.80 15.01
CA TRP A 88 3.04 -2.57 14.24
C TRP A 88 1.77 -2.53 13.37
N LEU A 89 1.50 -3.59 12.60
CA LEU A 89 0.26 -3.69 11.81
C LEU A 89 -0.99 -3.60 12.68
N LYS A 90 -0.99 -4.24 13.87
CA LYS A 90 -2.12 -4.14 14.81
C LYS A 90 -2.33 -2.69 15.28
N THR A 91 -1.26 -1.95 15.59
CA THR A 91 -1.39 -0.54 15.96
C THR A 91 -1.91 0.33 14.83
N GLU A 92 -1.55 0.02 13.58
CA GLU A 92 -2.10 0.73 12.41
C GLU A 92 -3.59 0.45 12.24
N THR A 93 -4.03 -0.81 12.34
CA THR A 93 -5.45 -1.16 12.26
C THR A 93 -6.28 -0.50 13.37
N LEU A 94 -5.73 -0.41 14.59
CA LEU A 94 -6.38 0.30 15.70
C LEU A 94 -6.47 1.80 15.40
N SER A 95 -5.40 2.41 14.88
CA SER A 95 -5.40 3.84 14.53
C SER A 95 -6.39 4.18 13.42
N ALA A 96 -6.64 3.27 12.48
CA ALA A 96 -7.65 3.45 11.44
C ALA A 96 -9.10 3.38 11.98
N SER A 97 -9.32 2.70 13.10
CA SER A 97 -10.61 2.63 13.77
C SER A 97 -10.95 3.88 14.58
N PHE A 98 -9.98 4.78 14.80
CA PHE A 98 -10.20 6.09 15.40
C PHE A 98 -10.22 7.14 14.28
N PRO A 99 -11.23 8.02 14.18
CA PRO A 99 -11.32 9.03 13.14
C PRO A 99 -10.39 10.20 13.46
N VAL A 100 -9.09 9.95 13.45
CA VAL A 100 -8.08 11.00 13.51
C VAL A 100 -7.57 11.20 12.08
N TYR A 101 -7.82 12.38 11.53
CA TYR A 101 -7.32 12.89 10.23
C TYR A 101 -5.79 13.04 10.23
N LEU A 102 -5.05 12.00 10.57
CA LEU A 102 -3.62 11.96 10.41
C LEU A 102 -3.31 11.18 9.12
N PRO A 103 -2.68 11.81 8.12
CA PRO A 103 -2.03 11.07 7.04
C PRO A 103 -1.17 9.98 7.70
N ARG A 104 -1.19 8.73 7.21
CA ARG A 104 -0.32 7.64 7.70
C ARG A 104 1.09 8.18 7.90
N LEU A 105 1.41 8.54 9.14
CA LEU A 105 2.76 8.94 9.49
C LEU A 105 3.50 7.64 9.67
N HIS A 106 4.20 7.23 8.62
CA HIS A 106 5.24 6.20 8.67
C HIS A 106 6.41 6.72 9.52
N LEU A 107 6.17 6.92 10.82
CA LEU A 107 7.19 7.26 11.79
C LEU A 107 7.80 5.96 12.28
N GLY A 108 8.98 5.67 11.71
CA GLY A 108 9.91 4.67 12.22
C GLY A 108 10.21 4.95 13.69
N LYS A 109 9.50 4.28 14.59
CA LYS A 109 9.96 4.12 15.97
C LYS A 109 11.09 3.10 15.95
N VAL A 110 12.30 3.63 15.89
CA VAL A 110 13.56 2.95 16.16
C VAL A 110 13.37 1.94 17.29
N PHE A 111 13.53 0.66 16.97
CA PHE A 111 13.57 -0.43 17.93
C PHE A 111 14.75 -0.19 18.89
N LYS A 112 14.46 0.44 20.03
CA LYS A 112 15.39 0.44 21.15
C LYS A 112 15.30 -0.95 21.78
N LEU A 113 16.14 -1.87 21.31
CA LEU A 113 16.43 -3.13 21.99
C LEU A 113 17.07 -2.80 23.33
N LYS A 114 16.23 -2.52 24.33
CA LYS A 114 16.63 -2.50 25.73
C LYS A 114 16.31 -3.91 26.25
N ASN A 115 17.33 -4.77 26.21
CA ASN A 115 17.58 -5.90 27.11
C ASN A 115 18.62 -6.82 26.47
N VAL A 116 19.89 -6.44 26.62
CA VAL A 116 20.98 -7.39 26.77
C VAL A 116 21.52 -7.13 28.16
N SER A 117 21.27 -8.11 29.03
CA SER A 117 21.75 -8.37 30.40
C SER A 117 22.06 -7.21 31.34
#